data_AF-A0A352SIH1-F1
#
_entry.id   AF-A0A352SIH1-F1
#
_cell.length_a   1.000
_cell.length_b   1.000
_cell.length_c   1.000
_cell.angle_alpha   90.00
_cell.angle_beta   90.00
_cell.angle_gamma   90.00
#
_symmetry.space_group_name_H-M   'P 1'
#
loop_
_entity.id
_entity.type
_entity.pdbx_description
1 polymer ?
#
loop_
_entity_poly.entity_id
_entity_poly.type
_entity_poly.pdbx_seq_one_letter_code
_entity_poly.pdbx_strand_id
1 'polypeptide(L)' 'TGIIAGGPARAVLELAGFKNIRTKSLGSRNKQNVVLATIAGLNELKTPEEVAKLRGISVDEVLG' A
#
# COMPACT_ATOMS: atom_id res chain seq x y z
N THR A 1 8.44 -10.20 10.86
CA THR A 1 8.74 -9.65 9.51
C THR A 1 9.00 -8.15 9.65
N GLY A 2 9.46 -7.44 8.61
CA GLY A 2 9.81 -6.01 8.69
C GLY A 2 9.50 -5.28 7.39
N ILE A 3 10.06 -4.08 7.20
CA ILE A 3 9.89 -3.27 5.98
C ILE A 3 10.96 -3.64 4.94
N ILE A 4 10.55 -4.34 3.89
CA ILE A 4 11.40 -4.72 2.75
C ILE A 4 11.04 -3.82 1.57
N ALA A 5 11.70 -2.67 1.49
CA ALA A 5 11.44 -1.66 0.48
C ALA A 5 12.73 -0.96 0.03
N GLY A 6 12.71 -0.37 -1.17
CA GLY A 6 13.78 0.53 -1.63
C GLY A 6 13.77 1.84 -0.85
N GLY A 7 14.93 2.51 -0.74
CA GLY A 7 15.13 3.67 0.15
C GLY A 7 14.02 4.74 0.14
N PRO A 8 13.60 5.28 -1.03
CA PRO A 8 12.56 6.31 -1.09
C PRO A 8 11.20 5.80 -0.59
N ALA A 9 10.79 4.59 -0.99
CA ALA A 9 9.54 4.00 -0.54
C ALA A 9 9.60 3.60 0.95
N ARG A 10 10.75 3.10 1.43
CA ARG A 10 10.96 2.75 2.84
C ARG A 10 10.71 3.95 3.75
N ALA A 11 11.26 5.12 3.43
CA ALA A 11 11.09 6.32 4.25
C ALA A 11 9.60 6.70 4.40
N VAL A 12 8.82 6.63 3.30
CA VAL A 12 7.37 6.88 3.34
C VAL A 12 6.66 5.84 4.21
N LEU A 13 6.98 4.56 4.03
CA LEU A 13 6.31 3.46 4.73
C LEU A 13 6.63 3.43 6.23
N GLU A 14 7.86 3.80 6.62
CA GLU A 14 8.25 3.97 8.03
C GLU A 14 7.47 5.10 8.69
N LEU A 15 7.39 6.26 8.04
CA LEU A 15 6.65 7.42 8.54
C LEU A 15 5.13 7.18 8.60
N ALA A 16 4.60 6.39 7.67
CA ALA A 16 3.20 5.97 7.67
C ALA A 16 2.88 4.91 8.75
N GLY A 17 3.89 4.41 9.48
CA GLY A 17 3.70 3.49 10.62
C GLY A 17 3.58 2.02 10.25
N PHE A 18 3.93 1.63 9.02
CA PHE A 18 3.88 0.22 8.62
C PHE A 18 4.99 -0.58 9.32
N LYS A 19 4.62 -1.69 9.96
CA LYS A 19 5.60 -2.61 10.58
C LYS A 19 6.06 -3.72 9.64
N ASN A 20 5.17 -4.17 8.76
CA ASN A 20 5.38 -5.32 7.89
C ASN A 20 4.87 -4.99 6.49
N ILE A 21 5.79 -4.86 5.52
CA ILE A 21 5.42 -4.65 4.12
C ILE A 21 6.57 -5.06 3.20
N ARG A 22 6.21 -5.58 2.02
CA ARG A 22 7.16 -5.94 0.96
C ARG A 22 6.82 -5.16 -0.29
N THR A 23 7.78 -4.44 -0.84
CA THR A 23 7.57 -3.62 -2.04
C THR A 23 8.63 -3.88 -3.10
N LYS A 24 8.30 -3.54 -4.34
CA LYS A 24 9.22 -3.51 -5.46
C LYS A 24 8.89 -2.29 -6.32
N SER A 25 9.86 -1.41 -6.51
CA SER A 25 9.76 -0.34 -7.52
C SER A 25 10.06 -0.94 -8.90
N LEU A 26 9.13 -0.77 -9.85
CA LEU A 26 9.28 -1.17 -11.25
C LEU A 26 9.29 0.09 -12.13
N GLY A 27 10.00 0.05 -13.26
CA GLY A 27 10.15 1.21 -14.15
C GLY A 27 11.19 2.23 -13.66
N SER A 28 10.81 3.51 -13.62
CA SER A 28 11.71 4.61 -13.27
C SER A 28 12.24 4.50 -11.83
N ARG A 29 13.53 4.83 -11.65
CA ARG A 29 14.21 4.85 -10.34
C ARG A 29 14.37 6.26 -9.77
N ASN A 30 13.70 7.26 -10.36
CA ASN A 30 13.72 8.62 -9.85
C ASN A 30 13.12 8.66 -8.43
N LYS A 31 13.90 9.14 -7.45
CA LYS A 31 13.53 9.09 -6.02
C LYS A 31 12.22 9.82 -5.72
N GLN A 32 12.01 11.00 -6.31
CA GLN A 32 10.82 11.80 -6.11
C GLN A 32 9.58 11.08 -6.65
N ASN A 33 9.67 10.51 -7.84
CA ASN A 33 8.55 9.76 -8.42
C ASN A 33 8.21 8.51 -7.61
N VAL A 34 9.21 7.81 -7.06
CA VAL A 34 8.97 6.64 -6.20
C VAL A 34 8.25 7.06 -4.90
N VAL A 35 8.62 8.19 -4.29
CA VAL A 35 7.91 8.73 -3.13
C VAL A 35 6.47 9.05 -3.48
N LEU A 36 6.23 9.81 -4.55
CA LEU A 36 4.89 10.20 -4.98
C LEU A 36 4.02 8.99 -5.35
N ALA A 37 4.58 8.01 -6.06
CA ALA A 37 3.87 6.77 -6.40
C ALA A 37 3.53 5.94 -5.15
N THR A 38 4.43 5.92 -4.15
CA THR A 38 4.15 5.22 -2.88
C THR A 38 2.97 5.88 -2.16
N ILE A 39 2.95 7.21 -2.07
CA ILE A 39 1.85 7.95 -1.43
C ILE A 39 0.53 7.74 -2.19
N ALA A 40 0.56 7.84 -3.53
CA ALA A 40 -0.61 7.62 -4.36
C ALA A 40 -1.20 6.21 -4.15
N GLY A 41 -0.36 5.17 -4.19
CA GLY A 41 -0.82 3.79 -3.98
C GLY A 41 -1.38 3.53 -2.58
N LEU A 42 -0.86 4.22 -1.55
CA LEU A 42 -1.42 4.13 -0.19
C LEU A 42 -2.81 4.77 -0.10
N ASN A 43 -3.05 5.87 -0.81
CA ASN A 43 -4.35 6.55 -0.83
C ASN A 43 -5.43 5.76 -1.60
N GLU A 44 -5.04 4.85 -2.49
CA GLU A 44 -5.96 4.01 -3.27
C GLU A 44 -6.35 2.71 -2.54
N LEU A 45 -5.77 2.44 -1.37
CA LEU A 45 -6.13 1.27 -0.56
C LEU A 45 -7.60 1.35 -0.13
N LYS A 46 -8.29 0.22 -0.24
CA LYS A 46 -9.68 0.06 0.19
C LYS A 46 -9.76 -0.91 1.34
N THR A 47 -10.62 -0.61 2.29
CA THR A 47 -10.96 -1.49 3.39
C THR A 47 -11.89 -2.62 2.93
N PRO A 48 -11.85 -3.80 3.56
CA PRO A 48 -12.79 -4.89 3.26
C PRO A 48 -14.26 -4.45 3.29
N GLU A 49 -14.62 -3.55 4.21
CA GLU A 49 -15.97 -3.00 4.38
C GLU A 49 -16.40 -2.15 3.18
N GLU A 50 -15.51 -1.30 2.67
CA GLU A 50 -15.77 -0.51 1.46
C GLU A 50 -15.96 -1.42 0.25
N VAL A 51 -15.15 -2.48 0.13
CA VAL A 51 -15.25 -3.44 -0.97
C VAL A 51 -16.54 -4.25 -0.87
N ALA A 52 -16.93 -4.70 0.32
CA ALA A 52 -18.17 -5.43 0.57
C ALA A 52 -19.38 -4.59 0.16
N LYS A 53 -19.43 -3.32 0.59
CA LYS A 53 -20.49 -2.38 0.23
C LYS A 53 -20.58 -2.14 -1.27
N LEU A 54 -19.44 -1.99 -1.95
CA LEU A 54 -19.41 -1.80 -3.42
C LEU A 54 -19.89 -3.04 -4.18
N ARG A 55 -19.66 -4.24 -3.65
CA ARG A 55 -20.03 -5.52 -4.27
C ARG A 55 -21.42 -6.03 -3.85
N GLY A 56 -22.02 -5.48 -2.80
CA GLY A 56 -23.32 -5.90 -2.29
C GLY A 56 -23.30 -7.26 -1.58
N ILE A 57 -22.13 -7.67 -1.08
CA ILE A 57 -21.94 -8.93 -0.35
C ILE A 57 -21.56 -8.65 1.10
N SER A 58 -21.58 -9.67 1.96
CA SER A 58 -21.14 -9.53 3.35
C SER A 58 -19.62 -9.35 3.44
N VAL A 59 -19.15 -8.76 4.55
CA VAL A 59 -17.71 -8.60 4.80
C VAL A 59 -17.03 -9.97 4.99
N ASP A 60 -17.74 -10.94 5.56
CA ASP A 60 -17.27 -12.32 5.73
C ASP A 60 -16.95 -12.97 4.38
N GLU A 61 -17.84 -12.81 3.38
CA GLU A 61 -17.60 -13.27 2.01
C GLU A 61 -16.44 -12.56 1.30
N VAL A 62 -16.08 -11.34 1.71
CA VAL A 62 -14.90 -10.62 1.18
C VAL A 62 -13.61 -11.16 1.81
N LEU A 63 -13.66 -11.55 3.08
CA LEU A 63 -12.51 -12.03 3.83
C LEU A 63 -12.25 -13.53 3.64
N GLY A 64 -13.29 -14.31 3.33
CA GLY A 64 -13.23 -15.74 3.04
C GLY A 64 -13.40 -16.64 4.26
#